data_AF-A0A4R4VVY5-F1
#
_entry.id   AF-A0A4R4VVY5-F1
#
_cell.length_a   1.000
_cell.length_b   1.000
_cell.length_c   1.000
_cell.angle_alpha   90.00
_cell.angle_beta   90.00
_cell.angle_gamma   90.00
#
_symmetry.space_group_name_H-M   'P 1'
#
loop_
_entity.id
_entity.type
_entity.pdbx_description
1 polymer ?
#
loop_
_entity_poly.entity_id
_entity_poly.type
_entity_poly.pdbx_seq_one_letter_code
_entity_poly.pdbx_strand_id
1 'polypeptide(L)'
;MTISLRPVEEDDLPFLRRLMSDPGSTGEFQWYGFQNRHHLRRRWEEHGMLGDDGGILIIADGDDRAGFVSWNKQVANRASHYWSMGLIVAPEFRGRGTARRRSG
;
A
#
# COMPACT_ATOMS: atom_id res chain seq x y z
N MET A 1 3.77 16.82 -11.31
CA MET A 1 3.27 15.87 -10.30
C MET A 1 1.95 15.33 -10.79
N THR A 2 1.98 14.10 -11.30
CA THR A 2 0.79 13.37 -11.71
C THR A 2 0.74 12.15 -10.82
N ILE A 3 -0.16 12.17 -9.86
CA ILE A 3 -0.35 11.05 -8.95
C ILE A 3 -1.26 10.03 -9.61
N SER A 4 -0.80 8.78 -9.69
CA SER A 4 -1.59 7.67 -10.22
C SER A 4 -1.48 6.44 -9.31
N LEU A 5 -2.50 5.59 -9.38
CA LEU A 5 -2.46 4.26 -8.79
C LEU A 5 -2.23 3.24 -9.90
N ARG A 6 -1.24 2.38 -9.73
CA ARG A 6 -0.96 1.30 -10.68
C ARG A 6 -0.76 -0.03 -9.96
N PRO A 7 -0.99 -1.17 -10.67
CA PRO A 7 -0.62 -2.48 -10.17
C PRO A 7 0.85 -2.52 -9.74
N VAL A 8 1.14 -3.37 -8.76
CA VAL A 8 2.52 -3.67 -8.36
C VAL A 8 3.24 -4.35 -9.51
N GLU A 9 4.47 -3.94 -9.75
CA GLU A 9 5.39 -4.62 -10.66
C GLU A 9 6.51 -5.28 -9.85
N GLU A 10 7.24 -6.24 -10.45
CA GLU A 10 8.29 -6.96 -9.74
C GLU A 10 9.38 -6.03 -9.19
N ASP A 11 9.71 -4.97 -9.93
CA ASP A 11 10.70 -3.97 -9.56
C ASP A 11 10.27 -3.10 -8.36
N ASP A 12 8.99 -3.14 -7.96
CA ASP A 12 8.51 -2.45 -6.78
C ASP A 12 8.64 -3.28 -5.50
N LEU A 13 8.91 -4.58 -5.60
CA LEU A 13 9.03 -5.46 -4.43
C LEU A 13 10.12 -5.00 -3.45
N PRO A 14 11.32 -4.52 -3.87
CA PRO A 14 12.30 -3.96 -2.96
C PRO A 14 11.78 -2.70 -2.23
N PHE A 15 11.02 -1.85 -2.92
CA PHE A 15 10.43 -0.63 -2.37
C PHE A 15 9.34 -0.95 -1.33
N LEU A 16 8.41 -1.86 -1.65
CA LEU A 16 7.40 -2.34 -0.72
C LEU A 16 8.05 -2.94 0.52
N ARG A 17 9.07 -3.79 0.35
CA ARG A 17 9.80 -4.40 1.47
C ARG A 17 10.43 -3.34 2.39
N ARG A 18 11.01 -2.27 1.84
CA ARG A 18 11.57 -1.17 2.62
C ARG A 18 10.49 -0.50 3.47
N LEU A 19 9.41 -0.04 2.85
CA LEU A 19 8.34 0.68 3.56
C LEU A 19 7.62 -0.18 4.60
N MET A 20 7.52 -1.49 4.37
CA MET A 20 6.88 -2.44 5.27
C MET A 20 7.77 -2.88 6.43
N SER A 21 9.09 -2.74 6.31
CA SER A 21 10.06 -3.15 7.34
C SER A 21 10.56 -1.98 8.19
N ASP A 22 10.25 -0.74 7.81
CA ASP A 22 10.73 0.46 8.47
C ASP A 22 9.72 0.98 9.52
N PRO A 23 10.04 0.94 10.83
CA PRO A 23 9.17 1.45 11.89
C PRO A 23 8.98 2.99 11.86
N GLY A 24 9.83 3.75 11.15
CA GLY A 24 9.61 5.18 10.88
C GLY A 24 8.63 5.46 9.72
N SER A 25 8.30 4.41 8.96
CA SER A 25 7.34 4.48 7.85
C SER A 25 5.89 4.24 8.29
N THR A 26 5.67 3.56 9.42
CA THR A 26 4.36 3.35 10.03
C THR A 26 3.93 4.59 10.83
N GLY A 27 3.09 5.44 10.23
CA GLY A 27 2.39 6.49 10.97
C GLY A 27 1.44 5.88 12.01
N GLU A 28 1.07 6.69 13.02
CA GLU A 28 0.35 6.34 14.27
C GLU A 28 -0.99 5.58 14.12
N PHE A 29 -1.42 5.26 12.89
CA PHE A 29 -2.66 4.53 12.59
C PHE A 29 -2.46 3.29 11.71
N GLN A 30 -1.23 2.88 11.40
CA GLN A 30 -0.97 2.10 10.19
C GLN A 30 -0.11 0.86 10.46
N TRP A 31 -0.82 -0.26 10.72
CA TRP A 31 -0.56 -1.60 10.14
C TRP A 31 0.09 -2.71 11.02
N TYR A 32 -0.70 -3.77 11.29
CA TYR A 32 -0.32 -5.02 11.96
C TYR A 32 -0.09 -6.21 10.99
N GLY A 33 0.60 -6.01 9.86
CA GLY A 33 1.40 -7.09 9.24
C GLY A 33 1.26 -7.38 7.75
N PHE A 34 2.39 -7.24 7.04
CA PHE A 34 3.15 -8.36 6.47
C PHE A 34 4.46 -8.46 7.25
N GLN A 35 4.37 -8.94 8.49
CA GLN A 35 5.55 -9.15 9.35
C GLN A 35 6.45 -10.29 8.87
N ASN A 36 6.04 -11.03 7.83
CA ASN A 36 6.80 -12.17 7.34
C ASN A 36 7.28 -11.91 5.91
N ARG A 37 8.60 -11.72 5.76
CA ARG A 37 9.32 -11.48 4.50
C ARG A 37 9.00 -12.54 3.42
N HIS A 38 8.62 -13.75 3.85
CA HIS A 38 8.23 -14.85 2.95
C HIS A 38 6.82 -14.71 2.37
N HIS A 39 5.91 -13.99 3.04
CA HIS A 39 4.52 -13.83 2.59
C HIS A 39 4.39 -12.84 1.44
N LEU A 40 5.25 -11.81 1.37
CA LEU A 40 5.22 -10.83 0.28
C LEU A 40 5.62 -11.48 -1.05
N ARG A 41 6.76 -12.18 -1.11
CA ARG A 41 7.21 -12.84 -2.35
C ARG A 41 6.23 -13.92 -2.80
N ARG A 42 5.72 -14.73 -1.87
CA ARG A 42 4.73 -15.75 -2.17
C ARG A 42 3.43 -15.16 -2.74
N ARG A 43 2.92 -14.07 -2.15
CA ARG A 43 1.70 -13.40 -2.63
C ARG A 43 1.89 -12.74 -4.01
N TRP A 44 3.10 -12.26 -4.30
CA TRP A 44 3.47 -11.79 -5.63
C TRP A 44 3.38 -12.94 -6.65
N GLU A 45 4.00 -14.08 -6.34
CA GLU A 45 4.02 -15.25 -7.22
C GLU A 45 2.63 -15.86 -7.44
N GLU A 46 1.77 -15.85 -6.43
CA GLU A 46 0.43 -16.45 -6.51
C GLU A 46 -0.57 -15.57 -7.28
N HIS A 47 -0.57 -14.24 -7.04
CA HIS A 47 -1.64 -13.35 -7.53
C HIS A 47 -1.17 -11.94 -7.94
N GLY A 48 0.13 -11.69 -8.09
CA GLY A 48 0.64 -10.36 -8.49
C GLY A 48 0.25 -9.23 -7.54
N MET A 49 -0.03 -9.54 -6.27
CA MET A 49 -0.57 -8.62 -5.24
C MET A 49 -2.01 -8.14 -5.44
N LEU A 50 -2.78 -8.72 -6.36
CA LEU A 50 -4.21 -8.43 -6.54
C LEU A 50 -5.01 -9.73 -6.44
N GLY A 51 -5.82 -9.86 -5.38
CA GLY A 51 -6.70 -11.01 -5.20
C GLY A 51 -8.10 -10.60 -4.76
N ASP A 52 -9.02 -11.56 -4.78
CA ASP A 52 -10.45 -11.33 -4.53
C ASP A 52 -10.73 -10.77 -3.13
N ASP A 53 -9.90 -11.11 -2.14
CA ASP A 53 -10.05 -10.66 -0.74
C ASP A 53 -9.06 -9.54 -0.37
N GLY A 54 -8.37 -8.94 -1.33
CA GLY A 54 -7.51 -7.79 -1.08
C GLY A 54 -6.36 -7.63 -2.06
N GLY A 55 -5.71 -6.48 -2.00
CA GLY A 55 -4.58 -6.18 -2.87
C GLY A 55 -3.73 -5.01 -2.43
N ILE A 56 -2.73 -4.73 -3.26
CA ILE A 56 -1.81 -3.59 -3.11
C ILE A 56 -1.70 -2.87 -4.45
N LEU A 57 -1.71 -1.54 -4.41
CA LEU A 57 -1.41 -0.67 -5.55
C LEU A 57 -0.28 0.28 -5.19
N ILE A 58 0.58 0.60 -6.16
CA ILE A 58 1.62 1.61 -6.01
C ILE A 58 1.01 2.99 -6.24
N ILE A 59 1.36 3.92 -5.35
CA ILE A 59 1.16 5.35 -5.56
C ILE A 59 2.38 5.83 -6.35
N ALA A 60 2.19 6.14 -7.63
CA ALA A 60 3.24 6.68 -8.49
C ALA A 60 3.11 8.20 -8.61
N ASP A 61 4.24 8.91 -8.56
CA ASP A 61 4.36 10.32 -8.94
C ASP A 61 5.28 10.42 -10.16
N GLY A 62 4.70 10.37 -11.36
CA GLY A 62 5.47 10.11 -12.57
C GLY A 62 6.12 8.73 -12.52
N ASP A 63 7.44 8.66 -12.69
CA ASP A 63 8.23 7.41 -12.66
C ASP A 63 8.63 6.99 -11.24
N ASP A 64 8.40 7.86 -10.24
CA ASP A 64 8.78 7.61 -8.85
C ASP A 64 7.70 6.83 -8.08
N ARG A 65 8.14 5.97 -7.16
CA ARG A 65 7.26 5.30 -6.20
C ARG A 65 7.10 6.18 -4.96
N ALA A 66 5.95 6.84 -4.85
CA ALA A 66 5.64 7.73 -3.73
C ALA A 66 5.07 6.98 -2.51
N GLY A 67 4.54 5.78 -2.70
CA GLY A 67 3.94 4.99 -1.62
C GLY A 67 3.14 3.80 -2.14
N PHE A 68 2.28 3.25 -1.29
CA PHE A 68 1.33 2.23 -1.70
C PHE A 68 -0.01 2.36 -0.95
N VAL A 69 -1.06 1.84 -1.57
CA VAL A 69 -2.38 1.62 -0.97
C VAL A 69 -2.58 0.11 -0.85
N SER A 70 -3.15 -0.34 0.26
CA SER A 70 -3.52 -1.74 0.48
C SER A 70 -4.95 -1.84 0.97
N TRP A 71 -5.65 -2.88 0.56
CA TRP A 71 -6.95 -3.24 1.11
C TRP A 71 -7.03 -4.74 1.35
N ASN A 72 -7.82 -5.13 2.34
CA ASN A 72 -8.10 -6.52 2.64
C ASN A 72 -9.48 -6.66 3.27
N LYS A 73 -10.16 -7.73 2.87
CA LYS A 73 -11.42 -8.13 3.46
C LYS A 73 -11.14 -8.68 4.85
N GLN A 74 -11.94 -8.25 5.82
CA GLN A 74 -11.88 -8.68 7.20
C GLN A 74 -13.23 -9.26 7.58
N VAL A 75 -13.22 -10.49 8.09
CA VAL A 75 -14.42 -11.17 8.56
C VAL A 75 -14.72 -10.64 9.96
N ALA A 76 -15.82 -9.90 10.10
CA ALA A 76 -16.27 -9.40 11.40
C ALA A 76 -16.98 -10.50 12.21
N ASN A 77 -17.80 -11.31 11.52
CA ASN A 77 -18.44 -12.49 12.08
C ASN A 77 -18.86 -13.44 10.95
N ARG A 78 -19.50 -14.58 11.28
CA ARG A 78 -19.93 -15.58 10.28
C ARG A 78 -20.86 -15.05 9.18
N ALA A 79 -21.53 -13.93 9.41
CA ALA A 79 -22.53 -13.35 8.51
C ALA A 79 -22.11 -12.00 7.91
N SER A 80 -20.99 -11.41 8.32
CA SER A 80 -20.56 -10.10 7.82
C SER A 80 -19.04 -9.97 7.68
N HIS A 81 -18.65 -9.20 6.67
CA HIS A 81 -17.29 -8.76 6.44
C HIS A 81 -17.27 -7.25 6.24
N TYR A 82 -16.12 -6.65 6.49
CA TYR A 82 -15.82 -5.27 6.14
C TYR A 82 -14.50 -5.23 5.37
N TRP A 83 -14.23 -4.09 4.72
CA TRP A 83 -12.96 -3.86 4.04
C TRP A 83 -12.10 -2.94 4.90
N SER A 84 -10.90 -3.41 5.24
CA SER A 84 -9.86 -2.56 5.81
C SER A 84 -9.03 -1.99 4.66
N MET A 85 -8.72 -0.70 4.73
CA MET A 85 -7.88 -0.01 3.77
C MET A 85 -6.83 0.81 4.51
N GLY A 86 -5.62 0.84 3.96
CA GLY A 86 -4.50 1.61 4.47
C GLY A 86 -3.67 2.18 3.33
N LEU A 87 -2.95 3.26 3.58
CA LEU A 87 -1.99 3.81 2.66
C LEU A 87 -0.72 4.21 3.41
N ILE A 88 0.43 3.95 2.82
CA ILE A 88 1.73 4.40 3.33
C ILE A 88 2.35 5.27 2.25
N VAL A 89 2.69 6.50 2.63
CA VAL A 89 3.50 7.41 1.80
C VAL A 89 4.94 7.32 2.29
N ALA A 90 5.86 7.11 1.34
CA ALA A 90 7.29 7.08 1.61
C ALA A 90 7.73 8.39 2.28
N PRO A 91 8.57 8.34 3.33
CA PRO A 91 8.98 9.53 4.09
C PRO A 91 9.43 10.70 3.22
N GLU A 92 10.12 10.41 2.11
CA GLU A 92 10.68 11.38 1.16
C GLU A 92 9.60 12.18 0.41
N PHE A 93 8.37 11.66 0.36
CA PHE A 93 7.21 12.24 -0.32
C PHE A 93 6.18 12.82 0.66
N ARG A 94 6.40 12.70 1.98
CA ARG A 94 5.52 13.31 3.00
C ARG A 94 5.63 14.83 2.96
N GLY A 95 4.54 15.52 3.33
CA GLY A 95 4.50 16.99 3.38
C GLY A 95 4.39 17.69 2.02
N ARG A 96 4.35 16.95 0.90
CA ARG A 96 4.13 17.49 -0.46
C ARG A 96 2.65 17.44 -0.89
N GLY A 97 1.76 17.19 0.04
CA GLY A 97 0.36 16.86 -0.22
C GLY A 97 -0.42 17.97 -0.92
N THR A 98 -0.85 17.69 -2.14
CA THR A 98 -1.95 18.31 -2.89
C THR A 98 -3.33 18.00 -2.30
N ALA A 99 -3.43 17.78 -1.00
CA ALA A 99 -4.70 17.55 -0.30
C ALA A 99 -5.40 18.86 0.10
N ARG A 100 -5.40 19.87 -0.77
CA ARG A 100 -6.32 21.02 -0.77
C ARG A 100 -6.09 21.87 -2.03
N ARG A 101 -6.92 21.69 -3.06
CA ARG A 101 -7.20 22.79 -3.98
C ARG A 101 -8.71 22.97 -4.01
N ARG A 102 -9.19 23.95 -3.22
CA ARG A 102 -10.51 24.53 -3.48
C ARG A 102 -10.43 25.13 -4.89
N SER A 103 -11.29 24.66 -5.77
CA SER A 103 -11.70 25.40 -6.95
C SER A 103 -12.16 26.77 -6.48
N GLY A 104 -11.48 27.81 -6.94
CA GLY A 104 -12.02 29.17 -7.00
C GLY A 104 -12.82 29.33 -8.29
#